data_AF-A0A2N3DQA7-F1
#
_entry.id   AF-A0A2N3DQA7-F1
#
_cell.length_a   1.000
_cell.length_b   1.000
_cell.length_c   1.000
_cell.angle_alpha   90.00
_cell.angle_beta   90.00
_cell.angle_gamma   90.00
#
_symmetry.space_group_name_H-M   'P 1'
#
loop_
_entity.id
_entity.type
_entity.pdbx_description
1 polymer ?
#
loop_
_entity_poly.entity_id
_entity_poly.type
_entity_poly.pdbx_seq_one_letter_code
_entity_poly.pdbx_strand_id
1 'polypeptide(L)'
;MNDTGIVDTFLDTFTSYIDSGFGLLGGEIGFLSSTLIAIDITIAGLFWAWGADEDVIQRLVKKTLYIGAFAFIIGNFQTLSTILFDSFAGLGLKASGDSLSLAAFMKPGSIAAKGLDAAQPLIDATEAYNSLWAVFANLAIIVVLLLAYLVVVLAFFVIAIQVFITLVEFKLVTLAGFILLPFAFWNRTAFMAEKVLGHIVSSGIKVLVLAVITGIGMTLFSTFTVAVGPDPTAREVLAIALGALSLLGLAIFGPGIANGIVSGGPQLGAGAAAGTALAAGGALVGGAAAARLGVGAAGSALG
;
A
#
# COMPACT_ATOMS: atom_id res chain seq x y z
N MET A 1 10.91 -13.93 -21.44
CA MET A 1 9.76 -13.09 -21.03
C MET A 1 9.18 -13.78 -19.82
N ASN A 2 9.38 -13.23 -18.61
CA ASN A 2 8.86 -13.85 -17.39
C ASN A 2 7.36 -13.54 -17.27
N ASP A 3 6.53 -14.57 -17.09
CA ASP A 3 5.05 -14.49 -17.06
C ASP A 3 4.48 -13.51 -16.02
N THR A 4 5.27 -13.10 -15.02
CA THR A 4 4.87 -12.12 -14.00
C THR A 4 4.95 -10.65 -14.45
N GLY A 5 5.51 -10.36 -15.64
CA GLY A 5 5.71 -9.00 -16.17
C GLY A 5 4.43 -8.29 -16.63
N ILE A 6 3.28 -8.96 -16.64
CA ILE A 6 2.01 -8.35 -17.04
C ILE A 6 1.61 -7.24 -16.05
N VAL A 7 1.86 -7.44 -14.76
CA VAL A 7 1.55 -6.45 -13.71
C VAL A 7 2.42 -5.20 -13.87
N ASP A 8 3.70 -5.39 -14.23
CA ASP A 8 4.62 -4.29 -14.49
C ASP A 8 4.17 -3.48 -15.74
N THR A 9 3.69 -4.17 -16.79
CA THR A 9 3.14 -3.51 -17.99
C THR A 9 1.89 -2.68 -17.66
N PHE A 10 1.00 -3.20 -16.80
CA PHE A 10 -0.13 -2.43 -16.30
C PHE A 10 0.34 -1.20 -15.50
N LEU A 11 1.31 -1.37 -14.60
CA LEU A 11 1.84 -0.27 -13.79
C LEU A 11 2.50 0.82 -14.63
N ASP A 12 3.29 0.43 -15.62
CA ASP A 12 3.95 1.34 -16.56
C ASP A 12 2.91 2.12 -17.38
N THR A 13 1.84 1.45 -17.80
CA THR A 13 0.72 2.09 -18.51
C THR A 13 0.03 3.13 -17.61
N PHE A 14 -0.40 2.74 -16.40
CA PHE A 14 -1.02 3.66 -15.44
C PHE A 14 -0.10 4.84 -15.09
N THR A 15 1.17 4.57 -14.87
CA THR A 15 2.19 5.58 -14.57
C THR A 15 2.34 6.56 -15.72
N SER A 16 2.45 6.08 -16.96
CA SER A 16 2.58 6.93 -18.14
C SER A 16 1.36 7.84 -18.32
N TYR A 17 0.14 7.31 -18.16
CA TYR A 17 -1.08 8.12 -18.23
C TYR A 17 -1.16 9.15 -17.11
N ILE A 18 -0.82 8.80 -15.86
CA ILE A 18 -0.83 9.74 -14.74
C ILE A 18 0.22 10.84 -14.92
N ASP A 19 1.43 10.47 -15.33
CA ASP A 19 2.53 11.40 -15.55
C ASP A 19 2.22 12.36 -16.71
N SER A 20 1.53 11.88 -17.76
CA SER A 20 1.01 12.74 -18.83
C SER A 20 -0.05 13.73 -18.33
N GLY A 21 -0.84 13.35 -17.33
CA GLY A 21 -1.86 14.19 -16.72
C GLY A 21 -1.30 15.47 -16.09
N PHE A 22 -0.12 15.42 -15.47
CA PHE A 22 0.55 16.63 -14.94
C PHE A 22 0.91 17.62 -16.05
N GLY A 23 1.41 17.12 -17.18
CA GLY A 23 1.73 17.95 -18.34
C GLY A 23 0.49 18.57 -18.99
N LEU A 24 -0.59 17.79 -19.11
CA LEU A 24 -1.85 18.25 -19.69
C LEU A 24 -2.54 19.30 -18.81
N LEU A 25 -2.55 19.12 -17.48
CA LEU A 25 -3.26 20.00 -16.55
C LEU A 25 -2.43 21.21 -16.09
N GLY A 26 -1.13 21.25 -16.41
CA GLY A 26 -0.23 22.29 -15.93
C GLY A 26 -0.64 23.69 -16.37
N GLY A 27 -1.20 23.83 -17.58
CA GLY A 27 -1.69 25.11 -18.11
C GLY A 27 -2.89 25.63 -17.33
N GLU A 28 -3.92 24.81 -17.13
CA GLU A 28 -5.14 25.17 -16.39
C GLU A 28 -4.84 25.45 -14.91
N ILE A 29 -3.95 24.68 -14.30
CA ILE A 29 -3.56 24.85 -12.89
C ILE A 29 -2.73 26.13 -12.71
N GLY A 30 -1.87 26.47 -13.67
CA GLY A 30 -1.19 27.76 -13.71
C GLY A 30 -2.18 28.93 -13.80
N PHE A 31 -3.17 28.84 -14.70
CA PHE A 31 -4.22 29.84 -14.82
C PHE A 31 -5.04 29.99 -13.53
N LEU A 32 -5.49 28.89 -12.93
CA LEU A 32 -6.25 28.88 -11.68
C LEU A 32 -5.43 29.47 -10.52
N SER A 33 -4.16 29.08 -10.40
CA SER A 33 -3.25 29.62 -9.40
C SER A 33 -3.06 31.11 -9.55
N SER A 34 -2.77 31.59 -10.77
CA SER A 34 -2.56 33.02 -11.03
C SER A 34 -3.81 33.85 -10.72
N THR A 35 -4.99 33.33 -11.05
CA THR A 35 -6.27 33.99 -10.78
C THR A 35 -6.54 34.06 -9.27
N LEU A 36 -6.37 32.95 -8.54
CA LEU A 36 -6.56 32.92 -7.09
C LEU A 36 -5.57 33.83 -6.36
N ILE A 37 -4.31 33.85 -6.79
CA ILE A 37 -3.28 34.76 -6.27
C ILE A 37 -3.69 36.22 -6.53
N ALA A 38 -4.13 36.55 -7.74
CA ALA A 38 -4.53 37.92 -8.08
C ALA A 38 -5.70 38.41 -7.21
N ILE A 39 -6.72 37.57 -7.00
CA ILE A 39 -7.87 37.93 -6.16
C ILE A 39 -7.42 38.09 -4.70
N ASP A 40 -6.64 37.14 -4.16
CA ASP A 40 -6.18 37.17 -2.77
C ASP A 40 -5.27 38.38 -2.46
N ILE A 41 -4.35 38.72 -3.36
CA ILE A 41 -3.51 39.94 -3.24
C ILE A 41 -4.37 41.20 -3.34
N THR A 42 -5.33 41.26 -4.26
CA THR A 42 -6.20 42.43 -4.43
C THR A 42 -7.01 42.71 -3.16
N ILE A 43 -7.61 41.67 -2.58
CA ILE A 43 -8.39 41.79 -1.34
C ILE A 43 -7.48 42.16 -0.16
N ALA A 44 -6.32 41.52 -0.03
CA ALA A 44 -5.36 41.85 1.03
C ALA A 44 -4.88 43.31 0.92
N GLY A 45 -4.59 43.78 -0.28
CA GLY A 45 -4.22 45.17 -0.55
C GLY A 45 -5.32 46.16 -0.17
N LEU A 46 -6.59 45.84 -0.46
CA LEU A 46 -7.74 46.66 -0.06
C LEU A 46 -7.87 46.76 1.46
N PHE A 47 -7.67 45.66 2.19
CA PHE A 47 -7.71 45.65 3.67
C PHE A 47 -6.55 46.42 4.29
N TRP A 48 -5.34 46.30 3.74
CA TRP A 48 -4.18 47.06 4.22
C TRP A 48 -4.35 48.56 3.97
N ALA A 49 -4.98 48.97 2.87
CA ALA A 49 -5.25 50.38 2.59
C ALA A 49 -6.25 51.01 3.58
N TRP A 50 -7.09 50.20 4.23
CA TRP A 50 -8.08 50.68 5.22
C TRP A 50 -7.54 50.70 6.67
N GLY A 51 -6.49 49.93 6.96
CA GLY A 51 -5.87 49.84 8.28
C GLY A 51 -4.81 50.93 8.50
N ALA A 52 -5.12 51.97 9.27
CA ALA A 52 -4.24 53.12 9.47
C ALA A 52 -2.99 52.88 10.37
N ASP A 53 -2.92 51.74 11.07
CA ASP A 53 -1.89 51.47 12.12
C ASP A 53 -1.25 50.07 11.99
N GLU A 54 -1.32 49.44 10.81
CA GLU A 54 -0.76 48.11 10.59
C GLU A 54 0.61 48.17 9.90
N ASP A 55 1.59 47.37 10.36
CA ASP A 55 2.86 47.14 9.67
C ASP A 55 2.64 46.44 8.32
N VAL A 56 2.28 47.22 7.30
CA VAL A 56 1.99 46.75 5.94
C VAL A 56 3.17 45.95 5.37
N ILE A 57 4.40 46.39 5.64
CA ILE A 57 5.63 45.71 5.18
C ILE A 57 5.71 44.29 5.74
N GLN A 58 5.42 44.09 7.04
CA GLN A 58 5.49 42.76 7.65
C GLN A 58 4.45 41.81 7.04
N ARG A 59 3.23 42.29 6.78
CA ARG A 59 2.16 41.50 6.17
C ARG A 59 2.47 41.15 4.72
N LEU A 60 3.01 42.10 3.96
CA LEU A 60 3.40 41.91 2.57
C LEU A 60 4.53 40.88 2.43
N VAL A 61 5.56 40.94 3.29
CA VAL A 61 6.65 39.95 3.31
C VAL A 61 6.11 38.55 3.61
N LYS A 62 5.28 38.40 4.66
CA LYS A 62 4.68 37.09 5.00
C LYS A 62 3.84 36.53 3.85
N LYS A 63 3.02 37.37 3.22
CA LYS A 63 2.14 36.99 2.11
C LYS A 63 2.94 36.58 0.87
N THR A 64 3.98 37.35 0.54
CA THR A 64 4.86 37.07 -0.60
C THR A 64 5.64 35.78 -0.41
N LEU A 65 6.18 35.52 0.79
CA LEU A 65 6.85 34.26 1.11
C LEU A 65 5.90 33.06 1.01
N TYR A 66 4.68 33.18 1.53
CA TYR A 66 3.67 32.12 1.45
C TYR A 66 3.32 31.81 0.00
N ILE A 67 2.97 32.83 -0.78
CA ILE A 67 2.60 32.66 -2.19
C ILE A 67 3.79 32.14 -3.00
N GLY A 68 4.99 32.66 -2.77
CA GLY A 68 6.23 32.22 -3.44
C GLY A 68 6.58 30.76 -3.14
N ALA A 69 6.42 30.32 -1.90
CA ALA A 69 6.65 28.92 -1.52
C ALA A 69 5.65 27.98 -2.21
N PHE A 70 4.35 28.32 -2.21
CA PHE A 70 3.34 27.52 -2.89
C PHE A 70 3.49 27.55 -4.42
N ALA A 71 3.87 28.69 -5.00
CA ALA A 71 4.17 28.79 -6.43
C ALA A 71 5.36 27.89 -6.82
N PHE A 72 6.41 27.84 -5.99
CA PHE A 72 7.53 26.93 -6.18
C PHE A 72 7.10 25.46 -6.10
N ILE A 73 6.28 25.12 -5.10
CA ILE A 73 5.75 23.75 -4.92
C ILE A 73 4.92 23.34 -6.13
N ILE A 74 3.98 24.18 -6.58
CA ILE A 74 3.12 23.88 -7.74
C ILE A 74 3.95 23.74 -9.01
N GLY A 75 4.92 24.66 -9.23
CA GLY A 75 5.78 24.63 -10.41
C GLY A 75 6.69 23.39 -10.49
N ASN A 76 7.05 22.80 -9.35
CA ASN A 76 7.92 21.61 -9.28
C ASN A 76 7.19 20.38 -8.73
N PHE A 77 5.86 20.37 -8.76
CA PHE A 77 5.07 19.42 -7.97
C PHE A 77 5.31 17.97 -8.36
N GLN A 78 5.43 17.69 -9.66
CA GLN A 78 5.74 16.35 -10.17
C GLN A 78 7.11 15.86 -9.67
N THR A 79 8.13 16.71 -9.76
CA THR A 79 9.49 16.40 -9.28
C THR A 79 9.51 16.18 -7.78
N LEU A 80 8.87 17.06 -7.01
CA LEU A 80 8.78 16.94 -5.55
C LEU A 80 8.05 15.67 -5.13
N SER A 81 6.95 15.33 -5.80
CA SER A 81 6.20 14.09 -5.55
C SER A 81 7.04 12.85 -5.82
N THR A 82 7.84 12.86 -6.91
CA THR A 82 8.75 11.76 -7.26
C THR A 82 9.87 11.62 -6.23
N ILE A 83 10.51 12.72 -5.83
CA ILE A 83 11.55 12.70 -4.79
C ILE A 83 11.00 12.17 -3.47
N LEU A 84 9.81 12.63 -3.08
CA LEU A 84 9.16 12.19 -1.85
C LEU A 84 8.88 10.69 -1.88
N PHE A 85 8.36 10.20 -3.01
CA PHE A 85 8.12 8.80 -3.25
C PHE A 85 9.40 7.94 -3.16
N ASP A 86 10.44 8.31 -3.92
CA ASP A 86 11.72 7.61 -3.93
C ASP A 86 12.39 7.62 -2.57
N SER A 87 12.24 8.71 -1.81
CA SER A 87 12.74 8.83 -0.45
C SER A 87 12.04 7.85 0.49
N PHE A 88 10.70 7.79 0.47
CA PHE A 88 9.96 6.87 1.34
C PHE A 88 10.24 5.40 1.02
N ALA A 89 10.22 5.04 -0.26
CA ALA A 89 10.54 3.69 -0.70
C ALA A 89 12.01 3.33 -0.38
N GLY A 90 12.96 4.23 -0.67
CA GLY A 90 14.38 4.04 -0.39
C GLY A 90 14.69 3.93 1.11
N LEU A 91 14.05 4.74 1.95
CA LEU A 91 14.18 4.62 3.41
C LEU A 91 13.64 3.29 3.92
N GLY A 92 12.52 2.80 3.37
CA GLY A 92 11.96 1.50 3.74
C GLY A 92 12.85 0.32 3.33
N LEU A 93 13.45 0.37 2.14
CA LEU A 93 14.41 -0.65 1.68
C LEU A 93 15.70 -0.62 2.49
N LYS A 94 16.21 0.57 2.82
CA LYS A 94 17.38 0.72 3.69
C LYS A 94 17.14 0.16 5.09
N ALA A 95 15.95 0.39 5.65
CA ALA A 95 15.56 -0.14 6.95
C ALA A 95 15.40 -1.67 6.96
N SER A 96 15.14 -2.29 5.81
CA SER A 96 15.06 -3.75 5.66
C SER A 96 16.39 -4.41 5.25
N GLY A 97 17.48 -3.64 5.20
CA GLY A 97 18.83 -4.15 4.95
C GLY A 97 19.23 -4.20 3.47
N ASP A 98 18.61 -3.38 2.61
CA ASP A 98 18.89 -3.30 1.16
C ASP A 98 18.78 -4.66 0.43
N SER A 99 17.90 -5.54 0.92
CA SER A 99 17.67 -6.86 0.32
C SER A 99 17.07 -6.81 -1.08
N LEU A 100 16.47 -5.68 -1.45
CA LEU A 100 15.85 -5.45 -2.75
C LEU A 100 16.06 -4.01 -3.20
N SER A 101 16.38 -3.83 -4.49
CA SER A 101 16.63 -2.52 -5.07
C SER A 101 15.33 -1.75 -5.28
N LEU A 102 15.41 -0.41 -5.21
CA LEU A 102 14.25 0.46 -5.46
C LEU A 102 13.58 0.16 -6.81
N ALA A 103 14.38 -0.09 -7.85
CA ALA A 103 13.88 -0.42 -9.18
C ALA A 103 13.11 -1.76 -9.22
N ALA A 104 13.47 -2.73 -8.38
CA ALA A 104 12.72 -3.96 -8.24
C ALA A 104 11.45 -3.75 -7.40
N PHE A 105 11.49 -2.91 -6.36
CA PHE A 105 10.30 -2.63 -5.53
C PHE A 105 9.20 -1.94 -6.34
N MET A 106 9.63 -1.07 -7.26
CA MET A 106 8.76 -0.41 -8.23
C MET A 106 8.15 -1.36 -9.27
N LYS A 107 8.55 -2.63 -9.27
CA LYS A 107 8.05 -3.66 -10.17
C LYS A 107 7.41 -4.76 -9.34
N PRO A 108 6.09 -4.68 -9.07
CA PRO A 108 5.36 -5.70 -8.33
C PRO A 108 5.54 -7.12 -8.92
N GLY A 109 5.75 -7.24 -10.23
CA GLY A 109 6.04 -8.50 -10.90
C GLY A 109 7.34 -9.16 -10.42
N SER A 110 8.30 -8.38 -9.93
CA SER A 110 9.54 -8.91 -9.33
C SER A 110 9.29 -9.53 -7.95
N ILE A 111 8.36 -8.98 -7.16
CA ILE A 111 7.96 -9.53 -5.86
C ILE A 111 7.21 -10.86 -6.08
N ALA A 112 6.33 -10.91 -7.08
CA ALA A 112 5.64 -12.14 -7.46
C ALA A 112 6.61 -13.22 -7.95
N ALA A 113 7.61 -12.84 -8.78
CA ALA A 113 8.66 -13.76 -9.23
C ALA A 113 9.46 -14.31 -8.05
N LYS A 114 9.82 -13.46 -7.07
CA LYS A 114 10.50 -13.91 -5.85
C LYS A 114 9.66 -14.86 -5.00
N GLY A 115 8.34 -14.71 -5.00
CA GLY A 115 7.43 -15.68 -4.39
C GLY A 115 7.47 -17.06 -5.05
N LEU A 116 7.54 -17.11 -6.38
CA LEU A 116 7.69 -18.35 -7.13
C LEU A 116 9.05 -19.00 -6.87
N ASP A 117 10.14 -18.22 -6.90
CA ASP A 117 11.49 -18.68 -6.58
C ASP A 117 11.56 -19.23 -5.14
N ALA A 118 10.93 -18.56 -4.18
CA ALA A 118 10.90 -18.98 -2.78
C ALA A 118 10.10 -20.27 -2.56
N ALA A 119 9.16 -20.59 -3.46
CA ALA A 119 8.35 -21.79 -3.38
C ALA A 119 8.94 -23.00 -4.13
N GLN A 120 9.92 -22.79 -5.03
CA GLN A 120 10.59 -23.86 -5.78
C GLN A 120 11.15 -25.00 -4.91
N PRO A 121 11.82 -24.74 -3.76
CA PRO A 121 12.35 -25.81 -2.92
C PRO A 121 11.29 -26.79 -2.38
N LEU A 122 10.02 -26.35 -2.29
CA LEU A 122 8.91 -27.22 -1.88
C LEU A 122 8.50 -28.19 -2.99
N ILE A 123 8.65 -27.77 -4.26
CA ILE A 123 8.44 -28.63 -5.43
C ILE A 123 9.61 -29.60 -5.57
N ASP A 124 10.85 -29.13 -5.44
CA ASP A 124 12.04 -29.99 -5.50
C ASP A 124 12.02 -31.09 -4.43
N ALA A 125 11.59 -30.74 -3.21
CA ALA A 125 11.37 -31.72 -2.12
C ALA A 125 10.26 -32.73 -2.44
N THR A 126 9.30 -32.39 -3.31
CA THR A 126 8.26 -33.30 -3.77
C THR A 126 8.80 -34.25 -4.85
N GLU A 127 9.76 -33.82 -5.67
CA GLU A 127 10.39 -34.66 -6.71
C GLU A 127 11.17 -35.83 -6.13
N ALA A 128 11.68 -35.72 -4.90
CA ALA A 128 12.30 -36.82 -4.16
C ALA A 128 11.35 -38.03 -3.96
N TYR A 129 10.03 -37.82 -4.06
CA TYR A 129 9.01 -38.85 -3.91
C TYR A 129 8.40 -39.33 -5.25
N ASN A 130 9.04 -39.07 -6.40
CA ASN A 130 8.48 -39.33 -7.74
C ASN A 130 8.20 -40.80 -8.12
N SER A 131 8.65 -41.78 -7.33
CA SER A 131 8.31 -43.18 -7.63
C SER A 131 6.84 -43.46 -7.30
N LEU A 132 6.11 -44.11 -8.21
CA LEU A 132 4.69 -44.48 -8.03
C LEU A 132 4.40 -45.09 -6.65
N TRP A 133 5.32 -45.91 -6.14
CA TRP A 133 5.19 -46.55 -4.82
C TRP A 133 5.45 -45.58 -3.64
N ALA A 134 6.40 -44.66 -3.77
CA ALA A 134 6.70 -43.65 -2.75
C ALA A 134 5.58 -42.60 -2.61
N VAL A 135 4.88 -42.27 -3.71
CA VAL A 135 3.73 -41.36 -3.68
C VAL A 135 2.60 -41.90 -2.80
N PHE A 136 2.26 -43.19 -2.94
CA PHE A 136 1.21 -43.80 -2.10
C PHE A 136 1.66 -44.00 -0.65
N ALA A 137 2.94 -44.27 -0.40
CA ALA A 137 3.48 -44.43 0.94
C ALA A 137 3.57 -43.09 1.71
N ASN A 138 3.82 -41.97 1.00
CA ASN A 138 4.11 -40.66 1.58
C ASN A 138 3.07 -39.60 1.17
N LEU A 139 1.86 -40.02 0.81
CA LEU A 139 0.80 -39.12 0.32
C LEU A 139 0.52 -37.94 1.28
N ALA A 140 0.61 -38.18 2.59
CA ALA A 140 0.37 -37.15 3.60
C ALA A 140 1.38 -35.99 3.55
N ILE A 141 2.69 -36.27 3.41
CA ILE A 141 3.72 -35.22 3.34
C ILE A 141 3.68 -34.49 1.99
N ILE A 142 3.40 -35.21 0.90
CA ILE A 142 3.25 -34.63 -0.45
C ILE A 142 2.10 -33.61 -0.48
N VAL A 143 0.96 -33.95 0.12
CA VAL A 143 -0.19 -33.03 0.23
C VAL A 143 0.17 -31.78 1.05
N VAL A 144 0.94 -31.93 2.14
CA VAL A 144 1.39 -30.80 2.97
C VAL A 144 2.37 -29.90 2.21
N LEU A 145 3.32 -30.48 1.46
CA LEU A 145 4.25 -29.75 0.59
C LEU A 145 3.51 -28.94 -0.48
N LEU A 146 2.54 -29.56 -1.17
CA LEU A 146 1.76 -28.91 -2.21
C LEU A 146 0.85 -27.80 -1.63
N LEU A 147 0.26 -28.02 -0.47
CA LEU A 147 -0.54 -27.01 0.23
C LEU A 147 0.34 -25.83 0.68
N ALA A 148 1.51 -26.09 1.25
CA ALA A 148 2.45 -25.05 1.65
C ALA A 148 2.95 -24.25 0.44
N TYR A 149 3.27 -24.92 -0.67
CA TYR A 149 3.60 -24.27 -1.94
C TYR A 149 2.50 -23.30 -2.37
N LEU A 150 1.25 -23.75 -2.40
CA LEU A 150 0.11 -22.92 -2.79
C LEU A 150 -0.05 -21.71 -1.86
N VAL A 151 0.08 -21.91 -0.54
CA VAL A 151 -0.04 -20.84 0.46
C VAL A 151 1.08 -19.80 0.30
N VAL A 152 2.33 -20.23 0.11
CA VAL A 152 3.47 -19.32 -0.09
C VAL A 152 3.29 -18.51 -1.37
N VAL A 153 2.97 -19.17 -2.49
CA VAL A 153 2.75 -18.47 -3.77
C VAL A 153 1.61 -17.46 -3.64
N LEU A 154 0.46 -17.85 -3.08
CA LEU A 154 -0.67 -16.94 -2.88
C LEU A 154 -0.31 -15.76 -1.97
N ALA A 155 0.45 -15.98 -0.90
CA ALA A 155 0.90 -14.91 -0.02
C ALA A 155 1.71 -13.85 -0.77
N PHE A 156 2.72 -14.26 -1.54
CA PHE A 156 3.55 -13.33 -2.31
C PHE A 156 2.78 -12.63 -3.44
N PHE A 157 1.84 -13.32 -4.08
CA PHE A 157 0.97 -12.71 -5.09
C PHE A 157 0.10 -11.59 -4.49
N VAL A 158 -0.49 -11.83 -3.32
CA VAL A 158 -1.28 -10.79 -2.64
C VAL A 158 -0.40 -9.62 -2.20
N ILE A 159 0.82 -9.88 -1.70
CA ILE A 159 1.79 -8.82 -1.39
C ILE A 159 2.13 -7.99 -2.63
N ALA A 160 2.38 -8.64 -3.78
CA ALA A 160 2.66 -7.95 -5.03
C ALA A 160 1.48 -7.06 -5.48
N ILE A 161 0.24 -7.58 -5.42
CA ILE A 161 -0.97 -6.80 -5.72
C ILE A 161 -1.10 -5.61 -4.75
N GLN A 162 -0.82 -5.82 -3.46
CA GLN A 162 -0.89 -4.76 -2.47
C GLN A 162 0.12 -3.64 -2.75
N VAL A 163 1.36 -4.00 -3.08
CA VAL A 163 2.37 -3.03 -3.51
C VAL A 163 1.87 -2.28 -4.74
N PHE A 164 1.42 -2.98 -5.79
CA PHE A 164 0.86 -2.36 -6.99
C PHE A 164 -0.24 -1.33 -6.67
N ILE A 165 -1.23 -1.69 -5.85
CA ILE A 165 -2.33 -0.81 -5.46
C ILE A 165 -1.78 0.44 -4.75
N THR A 166 -0.84 0.28 -3.80
CA THR A 166 -0.28 1.44 -3.09
C THR A 166 0.57 2.36 -3.95
N LEU A 167 1.28 1.82 -4.94
CA LEU A 167 2.03 2.62 -5.92
C LEU A 167 1.09 3.47 -6.77
N VAL A 168 0.03 2.85 -7.28
CA VAL A 168 -0.99 3.54 -8.07
C VAL A 168 -1.75 4.56 -7.21
N GLU A 169 -2.10 4.20 -5.97
CA GLU A 169 -2.74 5.12 -5.02
C GLU A 169 -1.91 6.39 -4.84
N PHE A 170 -0.60 6.27 -4.59
CA PHE A 170 0.27 7.42 -4.42
C PHE A 170 0.28 8.34 -5.66
N LYS A 171 0.37 7.76 -6.86
CA LYS A 171 0.34 8.51 -8.11
C LYS A 171 -1.02 9.19 -8.36
N LEU A 172 -2.13 8.53 -8.06
CA LEU A 172 -3.47 9.13 -8.20
C LEU A 172 -3.70 10.26 -7.19
N VAL A 173 -3.28 10.07 -5.93
CA VAL A 173 -3.43 11.08 -4.87
C VAL A 173 -2.56 12.30 -5.17
N THR A 174 -1.34 12.11 -5.67
CA THR A 174 -0.47 13.22 -6.08
C THR A 174 -1.09 14.00 -7.24
N LEU A 175 -1.64 13.34 -8.27
CA LEU A 175 -2.36 14.02 -9.35
C LEU A 175 -3.56 14.82 -8.83
N ALA A 176 -4.36 14.24 -7.92
CA ALA A 176 -5.47 14.97 -7.28
C ALA A 176 -4.97 16.17 -6.45
N GLY A 177 -3.82 16.01 -5.77
CA GLY A 177 -3.16 17.09 -5.02
C GLY A 177 -2.69 18.24 -5.90
N PHE A 178 -2.21 17.94 -7.10
CA PHE A 178 -1.84 18.97 -8.06
C PHE A 178 -3.04 19.85 -8.47
N ILE A 179 -4.21 19.24 -8.66
CA ILE A 179 -5.45 19.96 -9.00
C ILE A 179 -5.96 20.80 -7.82
N LEU A 180 -5.79 20.32 -6.58
CA LEU A 180 -6.33 20.97 -5.38
C LEU A 180 -5.37 21.96 -4.70
N LEU A 181 -4.09 21.93 -5.05
CA LEU A 181 -3.06 22.83 -4.53
C LEU A 181 -3.32 24.32 -4.72
N PRO A 182 -3.83 24.80 -5.88
CA PRO A 182 -4.16 26.21 -6.07
C PRO A 182 -5.13 26.77 -5.03
N PHE A 183 -6.00 25.92 -4.47
CA PHE A 183 -6.95 26.35 -3.42
C PHE A 183 -6.27 26.72 -2.09
N ALA A 184 -4.97 26.45 -1.94
CA ALA A 184 -4.15 26.90 -0.80
C ALA A 184 -4.05 28.43 -0.72
N PHE A 185 -4.08 29.15 -1.85
CA PHE A 185 -3.92 30.61 -1.87
C PHE A 185 -5.10 31.34 -1.23
N TRP A 186 -6.24 30.68 -1.04
CA TRP A 186 -7.43 31.27 -0.48
C TRP A 186 -7.71 30.70 0.91
N ASN A 187 -7.61 31.53 1.95
CA ASN A 187 -7.72 31.11 3.36
C ASN A 187 -8.98 30.31 3.69
N ARG A 188 -10.11 30.52 3.00
CA ARG A 188 -11.33 29.72 3.22
C ARG A 188 -11.31 28.33 2.58
N THR A 189 -10.53 28.12 1.53
CA THR A 189 -10.43 26.83 0.81
C THR A 189 -9.10 26.12 1.03
N ALA A 190 -8.16 26.74 1.77
CA ALA A 190 -6.84 26.19 2.05
C ALA A 190 -6.89 24.81 2.72
N PHE A 191 -7.96 24.51 3.46
CA PHE A 191 -8.16 23.19 4.07
C PHE A 191 -8.16 22.05 3.03
N MET A 192 -8.63 22.31 1.81
CA MET A 192 -8.69 21.30 0.75
C MET A 192 -7.27 20.89 0.33
N ALA A 193 -6.38 21.87 0.13
CA ALA A 193 -4.98 21.62 -0.18
C ALA A 193 -4.27 20.93 0.98
N GLU A 194 -4.49 21.38 2.22
CA GLU A 194 -3.89 20.78 3.42
C GLU A 194 -4.25 19.31 3.60
N LYS A 195 -5.55 18.96 3.44
CA LYS A 195 -6.00 17.57 3.55
C LYS A 195 -5.35 16.66 2.50
N VAL A 196 -5.19 17.15 1.28
CA VAL A 196 -4.60 16.34 0.20
C VAL A 196 -3.10 16.20 0.37
N LEU A 197 -2.39 17.26 0.77
CA LEU A 197 -0.97 17.17 1.15
C LEU A 197 -0.77 16.16 2.27
N GLY A 198 -1.63 16.16 3.29
CA GLY A 198 -1.66 15.13 4.32
C GLY A 198 -1.85 13.72 3.75
N HIS A 199 -2.78 13.54 2.81
CA HIS A 199 -3.02 12.24 2.17
C HIS A 199 -1.82 11.77 1.31
N ILE A 200 -1.11 12.68 0.64
CA ILE A 200 0.12 12.34 -0.12
C ILE A 200 1.18 11.80 0.83
N VAL A 201 1.40 12.48 1.96
CA VAL A 201 2.36 12.03 2.98
C VAL A 201 1.93 10.68 3.57
N SER A 202 0.65 10.53 3.90
CA SER A 202 0.08 9.26 4.40
C SER A 202 0.30 8.10 3.42
N SER A 203 0.04 8.34 2.14
CA SER A 203 0.27 7.38 1.07
C SER A 203 1.75 7.04 0.90
N GLY A 204 2.64 8.03 1.01
CA GLY A 204 4.10 7.82 1.03
C GLY A 204 4.55 6.92 2.19
N ILE A 205 3.97 7.10 3.39
CA ILE A 205 4.28 6.25 4.55
C ILE A 205 3.78 4.80 4.32
N LYS A 206 2.64 4.59 3.64
CA LYS A 206 2.21 3.23 3.25
C LYS A 206 3.26 2.53 2.39
N VAL A 207 3.81 3.25 1.41
CA VAL A 207 4.86 2.75 0.52
C VAL A 207 6.11 2.40 1.33
N LEU A 208 6.52 3.24 2.29
CA LEU A 208 7.63 2.96 3.20
C LEU A 208 7.38 1.67 4.00
N VAL A 209 6.19 1.53 4.61
CA VAL A 209 5.86 0.36 5.44
C VAL A 209 5.86 -0.92 4.60
N LEU A 210 5.31 -0.89 3.39
CA LEU A 210 5.35 -2.04 2.47
C LEU A 210 6.78 -2.36 2.02
N ALA A 211 7.60 -1.35 1.71
CA ALA A 211 9.00 -1.57 1.37
C ALA A 211 9.76 -2.29 2.49
N VAL A 212 9.52 -1.91 3.76
CA VAL A 212 10.10 -2.60 4.92
C VAL A 212 9.59 -4.04 5.03
N ILE A 213 8.27 -4.25 4.97
CA ILE A 213 7.66 -5.59 5.13
C ILE A 213 8.12 -6.53 4.02
N THR A 214 8.07 -6.08 2.77
CA THR A 214 8.54 -6.87 1.63
C THR A 214 10.02 -7.17 1.76
N GLY A 215 10.85 -6.16 2.07
CA GLY A 215 12.29 -6.29 2.27
C GLY A 215 12.69 -7.33 3.32
N ILE A 216 12.07 -7.27 4.51
CA ILE A 216 12.25 -8.26 5.58
C ILE A 216 11.71 -9.62 5.15
N GLY A 217 10.56 -9.64 4.46
CA GLY A 217 9.94 -10.88 4.02
C GLY A 217 10.83 -11.69 3.09
N MET A 218 11.55 -11.02 2.18
CA MET A 218 12.49 -11.67 1.27
C MET A 218 13.71 -12.27 1.98
N THR A 219 14.27 -11.58 2.97
CA THR A 219 15.43 -12.10 3.73
C THR A 219 15.02 -13.30 4.60
N LEU A 220 13.87 -13.23 5.27
CA LEU A 220 13.35 -14.33 6.07
C LEU A 220 13.08 -15.58 5.21
N PHE A 221 12.44 -15.43 4.05
CA PHE A 221 12.18 -16.56 3.16
C PHE A 221 13.45 -17.16 2.58
N SER A 222 14.47 -16.35 2.27
CA SER A 222 15.78 -16.89 1.85
C SER A 222 16.47 -17.72 2.93
N THR A 223 16.21 -17.43 4.20
CA THR A 223 16.74 -18.21 5.33
C THR A 223 15.95 -19.51 5.51
N PHE A 224 14.63 -19.45 5.34
CA PHE A 224 13.78 -20.63 5.44
C PHE A 224 14.02 -21.63 4.31
N THR A 225 14.25 -21.18 3.07
CA THR A 225 14.56 -22.08 1.95
C THR A 225 15.88 -22.82 2.15
N VAL A 226 16.89 -22.18 2.76
CA VAL A 226 18.17 -22.84 3.10
C VAL A 226 18.02 -23.85 4.24
N ALA A 227 17.05 -23.66 5.14
CA ALA A 227 16.78 -24.56 6.26
C ALA A 227 16.01 -25.83 5.85
N VAL A 228 15.33 -25.83 4.70
CA VAL A 228 14.67 -27.01 4.12
C VAL A 228 15.75 -27.91 3.51
N GLY A 229 16.18 -28.92 4.26
CA GLY A 229 17.04 -29.98 3.74
C GLY A 229 16.33 -30.91 2.74
N PRO A 230 17.02 -31.95 2.21
CA PRO A 230 16.46 -32.86 1.20
C PRO A 230 15.27 -33.72 1.68
N ASP A 231 15.09 -33.87 3.00
CA ASP A 231 13.95 -34.59 3.61
C ASP A 231 13.22 -33.70 4.63
N PRO A 232 12.40 -32.74 4.18
CA PRO A 232 11.74 -31.82 5.09
C PRO A 232 10.59 -32.48 5.86
N THR A 233 10.54 -32.26 7.16
CA THR A 233 9.44 -32.75 7.99
C THR A 233 8.18 -31.91 7.78
N ALA A 234 6.99 -32.52 7.96
CA ALA A 234 5.72 -31.80 7.84
C ALA A 234 5.64 -30.56 8.74
N ARG A 235 6.31 -30.58 9.89
CA ARG A 235 6.35 -29.45 10.83
C ARG A 235 7.15 -28.27 10.28
N GLU A 236 8.27 -28.51 9.62
CA GLU A 236 9.09 -27.46 9.00
C GLU A 236 8.35 -26.83 7.81
N VAL A 237 7.72 -27.66 6.97
CA VAL A 237 6.92 -27.20 5.83
C VAL A 237 5.74 -26.32 6.31
N LEU A 238 5.03 -26.75 7.36
CA LEU A 238 3.95 -25.95 7.95
C LEU A 238 4.45 -24.66 8.62
N ALA A 239 5.66 -24.65 9.20
CA ALA A 239 6.26 -23.45 9.75
C ALA A 239 6.56 -22.39 8.67
N ILE A 240 7.00 -22.82 7.49
CA ILE A 240 7.21 -21.94 6.33
C ILE A 240 5.89 -21.35 5.85
N ALA A 241 4.85 -22.18 5.73
CA ALA A 241 3.51 -21.72 5.38
C ALA A 241 2.97 -20.69 6.40
N LEU A 242 3.20 -20.93 7.70
CA LEU A 242 2.84 -19.98 8.76
C LEU A 242 3.63 -18.66 8.64
N GLY A 243 4.93 -18.72 8.30
CA GLY A 243 5.76 -17.55 8.02
C GLY A 243 5.22 -16.71 6.86
N ALA A 244 4.83 -17.36 5.75
CA ALA A 244 4.21 -16.71 4.59
C ALA A 244 2.90 -16.01 4.96
N LEU A 245 2.02 -16.70 5.70
CA LEU A 245 0.75 -16.13 6.16
C LEU A 245 0.94 -14.97 7.14
N SER A 246 1.98 -15.03 7.98
CA SER A 246 2.32 -13.94 8.90
C SER A 246 2.78 -12.69 8.15
N LEU A 247 3.64 -12.85 7.13
CA LEU A 247 4.05 -11.75 6.25
C LEU A 247 2.89 -11.19 5.43
N LEU A 248 2.02 -12.07 4.92
CA LEU A 248 0.79 -11.67 4.23
C LEU A 248 -0.09 -10.80 5.13
N GLY A 249 -0.32 -11.24 6.38
CA GLY A 249 -1.08 -10.47 7.37
C GLY A 249 -0.45 -9.10 7.61
N LEU A 250 0.87 -9.03 7.78
CA LEU A 250 1.59 -7.76 7.92
C LEU A 250 1.44 -6.87 6.69
N ALA A 251 1.54 -7.41 5.47
CA ALA A 251 1.41 -6.62 4.24
C ALA A 251 0.00 -6.06 4.05
N ILE A 252 -1.04 -6.78 4.47
CA ILE A 252 -2.44 -6.33 4.40
C ILE A 252 -2.70 -5.25 5.47
N PHE A 253 -2.24 -5.45 6.70
CA PHE A 253 -2.58 -4.55 7.82
C PHE A 253 -1.58 -3.40 8.03
N GLY A 254 -0.34 -3.57 7.61
CA GLY A 254 0.74 -2.59 7.75
C GLY A 254 0.41 -1.23 7.15
N PRO A 255 -0.12 -1.15 5.91
CA PRO A 255 -0.56 0.11 5.30
C PRO A 255 -1.68 0.81 6.09
N GLY A 256 -2.52 0.04 6.81
CA GLY A 256 -3.52 0.60 7.71
C GLY A 256 -2.89 1.37 8.89
N ILE A 257 -1.73 0.91 9.38
CA ILE A 257 -0.97 1.55 10.46
C ILE A 257 -0.34 2.88 10.00
N ALA A 258 0.10 2.96 8.75
CA ALA A 258 0.59 4.21 8.17
C ALA A 258 -0.51 5.29 8.12
N ASN A 259 -1.73 4.89 7.77
CA ASN A 259 -2.84 5.82 7.54
C ASN A 259 -3.34 6.56 8.79
N GLY A 260 -3.32 5.93 9.96
CA GLY A 260 -3.77 6.56 11.21
C GLY A 260 -2.74 7.45 11.86
N ILE A 261 -1.45 7.32 11.52
CA ILE A 261 -0.41 8.25 12.00
C ILE A 261 -0.66 9.65 11.44
N VAL A 262 -1.08 9.76 10.18
CA VAL A 262 -1.29 11.06 9.51
C VAL A 262 -2.73 11.55 9.59
N SER A 263 -3.72 10.65 9.56
CA SER A 263 -5.13 11.06 9.61
C SER A 263 -5.66 11.32 11.03
N GLY A 264 -4.93 10.93 12.08
CA GLY A 264 -5.33 11.14 13.48
C GLY A 264 -6.64 10.46 13.90
N GLY A 265 -7.25 9.65 13.03
CA GLY A 265 -8.52 8.97 13.26
C GLY A 265 -8.36 7.55 13.81
N PRO A 266 -9.42 6.97 14.42
CA PRO A 266 -9.41 5.61 14.92
C PRO A 266 -9.04 4.63 13.80
N GLN A 267 -7.91 3.95 13.96
CA GLN A 267 -7.45 2.93 13.04
C GLN A 267 -8.35 1.71 13.14
N LEU A 268 -9.09 1.42 12.08
CA LEU A 268 -9.66 0.08 11.86
C LEU A 268 -8.52 -0.88 11.51
N GLY A 269 -7.62 -1.11 12.48
CA GLY A 269 -6.58 -2.13 12.42
C GLY A 269 -7.19 -3.53 12.46
N ALA A 270 -6.32 -4.55 12.46
CA ALA A 270 -6.63 -5.98 12.34
C ALA A 270 -7.89 -6.47 13.10
N GLY A 271 -8.32 -5.82 14.18
CA GLY A 271 -9.59 -6.09 14.87
C GLY A 271 -10.87 -5.85 14.05
N ALA A 272 -10.90 -4.93 13.08
CA ALA A 272 -12.07 -4.69 12.22
C ALA A 272 -12.16 -5.70 11.06
N ALA A 273 -11.02 -6.10 10.50
CA ALA A 273 -10.94 -7.14 9.48
C ALA A 273 -11.12 -8.54 10.09
N ALA A 274 -10.50 -8.81 11.25
CA ALA A 274 -10.78 -10.01 12.03
C ALA A 274 -12.24 -10.02 12.50
N GLY A 275 -12.80 -8.88 12.92
CA GLY A 275 -14.21 -8.77 13.30
C GLY A 275 -15.18 -9.03 12.13
N THR A 276 -14.86 -8.60 10.92
CA THR A 276 -15.68 -8.88 9.72
C THR A 276 -15.51 -10.31 9.21
N ALA A 277 -14.30 -10.87 9.23
CA ALA A 277 -14.05 -12.27 8.91
C ALA A 277 -14.65 -13.23 9.95
N LEU A 278 -14.61 -12.87 11.24
CA LEU A 278 -15.23 -13.62 12.33
C LEU A 278 -16.76 -13.44 12.35
N ALA A 279 -17.29 -12.29 11.92
CA ALA A 279 -18.73 -12.10 11.73
C ALA A 279 -19.26 -12.86 10.51
N ALA A 280 -18.52 -12.90 9.40
CA ALA A 280 -18.86 -13.70 8.22
C ALA A 280 -18.69 -15.21 8.49
N GLY A 281 -17.58 -15.62 9.12
CA GLY A 281 -17.33 -17.00 9.53
C GLY A 281 -18.25 -17.46 10.68
N GLY A 282 -18.57 -16.56 11.60
CA GLY A 282 -19.54 -16.77 12.68
C GLY A 282 -20.98 -16.81 12.18
N ALA A 283 -21.31 -16.16 11.06
CA ALA A 283 -22.60 -16.33 10.39
C ALA A 283 -22.70 -17.71 9.70
N LEU A 284 -21.59 -18.26 9.21
CA LEU A 284 -21.57 -19.61 8.62
C LEU A 284 -21.62 -20.72 9.67
N VAL A 285 -20.90 -20.57 10.79
CA VAL A 285 -20.88 -21.55 11.90
C VAL A 285 -22.11 -21.37 12.82
N GLY A 286 -22.50 -20.12 13.10
CA GLY A 286 -23.68 -19.77 13.88
C GLY A 286 -24.99 -19.94 13.12
N GLY A 287 -25.01 -19.78 11.79
CA GLY A 287 -26.17 -20.09 10.95
C GLY A 287 -26.47 -21.59 10.91
N ALA A 288 -25.43 -22.42 10.91
CA ALA A 288 -25.58 -23.87 11.00
C ALA A 288 -26.01 -24.34 12.39
N ALA A 289 -25.68 -23.64 13.48
CA ALA A 289 -26.14 -23.95 14.85
C ALA A 289 -27.55 -23.40 15.14
N ALA A 290 -27.86 -22.20 14.63
CA ALA A 290 -29.18 -21.59 14.73
C ALA A 290 -30.25 -22.36 13.94
N ALA A 291 -29.89 -22.98 12.81
CA ALA A 291 -30.79 -23.86 12.08
C ALA A 291 -31.16 -25.13 12.88
N ARG A 292 -30.27 -25.67 13.73
CA ARG A 292 -30.54 -26.88 14.54
C ARG A 292 -31.31 -26.54 15.82
N LEU A 293 -31.07 -25.37 16.39
CA LEU A 293 -31.84 -24.85 17.52
C LEU A 293 -33.24 -24.34 17.10
N GLY A 294 -33.39 -23.83 15.87
CA GLY A 294 -34.68 -23.40 15.31
C GLY A 294 -35.63 -24.55 14.99
N VAL A 295 -35.12 -25.74 14.65
CA VAL A 295 -35.95 -26.95 14.47
C VAL A 295 -36.28 -27.63 15.81
N GLY A 296 -35.40 -27.55 16.81
CA GLY A 296 -35.65 -28.13 18.14
C GLY A 296 -36.65 -27.34 19.00
N ALA A 297 -36.72 -26.01 18.85
CA ALA A 297 -37.65 -25.16 19.62
C ALA A 297 -39.07 -25.10 19.03
N ALA A 298 -39.26 -25.47 17.75
CA ALA A 298 -40.59 -25.51 17.13
C ALA A 298 -41.39 -26.76 17.51
N GLY A 299 -40.75 -27.82 18.03
CA GLY A 299 -41.40 -29.07 18.43
C GLY A 299 -41.91 -29.11 19.88
N SER A 300 -41.53 -28.16 20.74
CA SER A 300 -41.90 -28.15 22.17
C SER A 300 -42.94 -27.08 22.53
N ALA A 301 -43.52 -26.41 21.55
CA ALA A 301 -44.58 -25.40 21.75
C ALA A 301 -45.99 -25.90 21.35
N LEU A 302 -46.14 -27.19 21.02
CA LEU A 302 -47.40 -27.86 20.76
C LEU A 302 -47.44 -29.17 21.55
N GLY A 303 -47.82 -29.07 22.83
CA GLY A 303 -48.00 -30.20 23.76
C GLY A 303 -48.61 -29.73 25.06
#